data_AF-A0A9E7SNQ1-F1
#
_entry.id   AF-A0A9E7SNQ1-F1
#
_cell.length_a   1.000
_cell.length_b   1.000
_cell.length_c   1.000
_cell.angle_alpha   90.00
_cell.angle_beta   90.00
_cell.angle_gamma   90.00
#
_symmetry.space_group_name_H-M   'P 1'
#
loop_
_entity.id
_entity.type
_entity.pdbx_description
1 polymer ?
#
loop_
_entity_poly.entity_id
_entity_poly.type
_entity_poly.pdbx_seq_one_letter_code
_entity_poly.pdbx_strand_id
1 'polypeptide(L)'
;MHLRYYAPYYKKEKHLEIINLLEEIKQKHGIDYEEIPVGPWSPDWYPKKAEKSETYVYDYQLKPYSQVIMANCSKLIGRGLNLYCDTVSSKFKSRSGNVYVAGTIAVVENDAILLALRYENEIFEFLEALLREGWNLLNVLEKTKPKTFVPSKEREKEIKQMLVLALSRKFDYVLVDVKHNALSGDKWDPFIAFSPDADIIAINEEKKHIIGIEVKGYRTNKGAIQKAKAYEAIGEAMMYLINPYMEYREEKIEGSIFDKVWLCYPYKRDFEDFKKVMELTPIGLLSAYEGVVKEPEKNPFVNEKAKEVFLENLSTFRSYIRGGRKMII
;
A
#
# COMPACT_ATOMS: atom_id res chain seq x y z
N MET A 1 6.31 -14.76 -17.75
CA MET A 1 5.07 -14.10 -18.19
C MET A 1 3.96 -15.13 -18.14
N HIS A 2 2.76 -14.73 -17.73
CA HIS A 2 1.56 -15.56 -17.72
C HIS A 2 0.32 -14.69 -17.96
N LEU A 3 -0.82 -15.33 -18.24
CA LEU A 3 -2.10 -14.65 -18.40
C LEU A 3 -2.82 -14.59 -17.05
N ARG A 4 -3.49 -13.47 -16.77
CA ARG A 4 -4.35 -13.32 -15.59
C ARG A 4 -5.73 -12.93 -16.06
N TYR A 5 -6.71 -13.76 -15.72
CA TYR A 5 -8.11 -13.52 -16.02
C TYR A 5 -8.82 -13.02 -14.75
N TYR A 6 -9.25 -11.77 -14.76
CA TYR A 6 -10.08 -11.21 -13.70
C TYR A 6 -11.53 -11.62 -13.93
N ALA A 7 -11.89 -12.79 -13.42
CA ALA A 7 -13.15 -13.46 -13.68
C ALA A 7 -14.27 -13.00 -12.72
N PRO A 8 -15.55 -13.17 -13.11
CA PRO A 8 -16.03 -13.71 -14.38
C PRO A 8 -16.26 -12.63 -15.44
N TYR A 9 -16.44 -13.03 -16.70
CA TYR A 9 -17.05 -12.17 -17.72
C TYR A 9 -18.57 -12.21 -17.55
N TYR A 10 -19.25 -11.07 -17.74
CA TYR A 10 -20.67 -10.94 -17.38
C TYR A 10 -21.61 -11.93 -18.08
N LYS A 11 -21.30 -12.32 -19.32
CA LYS A 11 -22.04 -13.33 -20.10
C LYS A 11 -21.40 -14.71 -19.94
N LYS A 12 -22.18 -15.72 -19.54
CA LYS A 12 -21.70 -17.08 -19.28
C LYS A 12 -21.03 -17.70 -20.51
N GLU A 13 -21.62 -17.52 -21.68
CA GLU A 13 -21.13 -18.08 -22.93
C GLU A 13 -19.73 -17.53 -23.25
N LYS A 14 -19.56 -16.21 -23.11
CA LYS A 14 -18.28 -15.54 -23.34
C LYS A 14 -17.24 -15.86 -22.26
N HIS A 15 -17.66 -16.03 -21.01
CA HIS A 15 -16.76 -16.50 -19.95
C HIS A 15 -16.20 -17.88 -20.29
N LEU A 16 -17.05 -18.83 -20.70
CA LEU A 16 -16.61 -20.18 -21.08
C LEU A 16 -15.71 -20.16 -22.32
N GLU A 17 -16.02 -19.31 -23.30
CA GLU A 17 -15.18 -19.13 -24.49
C GLU A 17 -13.79 -18.61 -24.15
N ILE A 18 -13.68 -17.63 -23.24
CA ILE A 18 -12.39 -17.15 -22.72
C ILE A 18 -11.62 -18.28 -22.03
N ILE A 19 -12.27 -19.04 -21.15
CA ILE A 19 -11.63 -20.16 -20.43
C ILE A 19 -11.11 -21.22 -21.42
N ASN A 20 -11.91 -21.58 -22.42
CA ASN A 20 -11.49 -22.54 -23.44
C ASN A 20 -10.26 -22.05 -24.21
N LEU A 21 -10.24 -20.79 -24.65
CA LEU A 21 -9.07 -20.20 -25.32
C LEU A 21 -7.83 -20.19 -24.41
N LEU A 22 -7.99 -19.85 -23.13
CA LEU A 22 -6.89 -19.86 -22.16
C LEU A 22 -6.30 -21.26 -21.98
N GLU A 23 -7.15 -22.30 -21.87
CA GLU A 23 -6.72 -23.69 -21.78
C GLU A 23 -6.03 -24.17 -23.07
N GLU A 24 -6.57 -23.82 -24.24
CA GLU A 24 -5.94 -24.14 -25.52
C GLU A 24 -4.56 -23.48 -25.67
N ILE A 25 -4.44 -22.21 -25.28
CA ILE A 25 -3.16 -21.48 -25.28
C ILE A 25 -2.15 -22.15 -24.35
N LYS A 26 -2.58 -22.56 -23.15
CA LYS A 26 -1.75 -23.28 -22.18
C LYS A 26 -1.27 -24.60 -22.75
N GLN A 27 -2.16 -25.40 -23.32
CA GLN A 27 -1.82 -26.70 -23.90
C GLN A 27 -0.88 -26.58 -25.10
N LYS A 28 -1.14 -25.62 -25.99
CA LYS A 28 -0.41 -25.47 -27.24
C LYS A 28 0.96 -24.80 -27.07
N HIS A 29 1.05 -23.78 -26.22
CA HIS A 29 2.22 -22.90 -26.11
C HIS A 29 2.92 -22.94 -24.75
N GLY A 30 2.36 -23.66 -23.76
CA GLY A 30 2.89 -23.68 -22.40
C GLY A 30 2.79 -22.32 -21.68
N ILE A 31 1.88 -21.45 -22.11
CA ILE A 31 1.66 -20.15 -21.48
C ILE A 31 0.61 -20.34 -20.39
N ASP A 32 1.04 -20.33 -19.14
CA ASP A 32 0.14 -20.48 -18.00
C ASP A 32 -0.85 -19.31 -17.88
N TYR A 33 -1.97 -19.59 -17.21
CA TYR A 33 -2.90 -18.58 -16.77
C TYR A 33 -3.37 -18.81 -15.34
N GLU A 34 -3.76 -17.73 -14.67
CA GLU A 34 -4.47 -17.75 -13.40
C GLU A 34 -5.82 -17.06 -13.54
N GLU A 35 -6.79 -17.52 -12.76
CA GLU A 35 -8.12 -16.94 -12.67
C GLU A 35 -8.29 -16.30 -11.29
N ILE A 36 -8.57 -14.99 -11.27
CA ILE A 36 -8.80 -14.24 -10.04
C ILE A 36 -10.27 -13.80 -10.03
N PRO A 37 -11.13 -14.42 -9.21
CA PRO A 37 -12.49 -13.96 -8.99
C PRO A 37 -12.53 -12.53 -8.42
N VAL A 38 -13.22 -11.61 -9.10
CA VAL A 38 -13.34 -10.21 -8.70
C VAL A 38 -14.79 -9.74 -8.55
N GLY A 39 -14.98 -8.77 -7.66
CA GLY A 39 -16.24 -8.03 -7.51
C GLY A 39 -17.23 -8.65 -6.51
N PRO A 40 -18.10 -7.83 -5.89
CA PRO A 40 -19.03 -8.31 -4.86
C PRO A 40 -20.23 -9.08 -5.43
N TRP A 41 -20.48 -8.96 -6.74
CA TRP A 41 -21.58 -9.61 -7.44
C TRP A 41 -21.03 -10.77 -8.25
N SER A 42 -21.21 -11.99 -7.74
CA SER A 42 -21.02 -13.21 -8.51
C SER A 42 -22.35 -13.56 -9.17
N PRO A 43 -22.42 -13.69 -10.50
CA PRO A 43 -23.61 -14.25 -11.15
C PRO A 43 -23.93 -15.64 -10.55
N ASP A 44 -25.20 -16.00 -10.47
CA ASP A 44 -25.63 -17.31 -9.92
C ASP A 44 -24.96 -18.51 -10.60
N TRP A 45 -24.55 -18.34 -11.87
CA TRP A 45 -23.87 -19.37 -12.64
C TRP A 45 -22.36 -19.49 -12.38
N TYR A 46 -21.74 -18.50 -11.71
CA TYR A 46 -20.32 -18.47 -11.41
C TYR A 46 -20.10 -18.82 -9.92
N PRO A 47 -19.54 -20.01 -9.61
CA PRO A 47 -19.55 -20.53 -8.24
C PRO A 47 -18.43 -20.00 -7.35
N LYS A 48 -17.43 -19.32 -7.90
CA LYS A 48 -16.24 -18.88 -7.15
C LYS A 48 -16.52 -17.60 -6.38
N LYS A 49 -16.09 -17.57 -5.11
CA LYS A 49 -16.16 -16.37 -4.27
C LYS A 49 -15.09 -15.37 -4.71
N ALA A 50 -15.42 -14.09 -4.63
CA ALA A 50 -14.49 -13.01 -4.93
C ALA A 50 -13.27 -13.06 -4.01
N GLU A 51 -12.08 -13.07 -4.60
CA GLU A 51 -10.81 -12.98 -3.89
C GLU A 51 -10.39 -11.51 -3.70
N LYS A 52 -10.72 -10.64 -4.66
CA LYS A 52 -10.37 -9.21 -4.66
C LYS A 52 -11.55 -8.35 -5.09
N SER A 53 -11.63 -7.13 -4.58
CA SER A 53 -12.57 -6.14 -5.10
C SER A 53 -12.06 -5.54 -6.42
N GLU A 54 -12.98 -5.13 -7.30
CA GLU A 54 -12.59 -4.47 -8.56
C GLU A 54 -11.80 -3.17 -8.30
N THR A 55 -12.20 -2.40 -7.28
CA THR A 55 -11.47 -1.19 -6.83
C THR A 55 -10.03 -1.51 -6.45
N TYR A 56 -9.81 -2.62 -5.73
CA TYR A 56 -8.47 -3.05 -5.37
C TYR A 56 -7.62 -3.35 -6.62
N VAL A 57 -8.17 -4.13 -7.55
CA VAL A 57 -7.45 -4.47 -8.79
C VAL A 57 -7.13 -3.19 -9.60
N TYR A 58 -8.10 -2.29 -9.74
CA TYR A 58 -7.89 -1.03 -10.44
C TYR A 58 -6.79 -0.16 -9.81
N ASP A 59 -6.89 0.16 -8.52
CA ASP A 59 -5.98 1.10 -7.88
C ASP A 59 -4.56 0.52 -7.69
N TYR A 60 -4.46 -0.79 -7.45
CA TYR A 60 -3.19 -1.41 -7.05
C TYR A 60 -2.55 -2.29 -8.12
N GLN A 61 -3.30 -2.80 -9.08
CA GLN A 61 -2.79 -3.69 -10.13
C GLN A 61 -2.86 -3.09 -11.53
N LEU A 62 -3.81 -2.21 -11.86
CA LEU A 62 -3.91 -1.62 -13.20
C LEU A 62 -3.31 -0.22 -13.27
N LYS A 63 -3.81 0.71 -12.45
CA LYS A 63 -3.43 2.13 -12.44
C LYS A 63 -1.91 2.37 -12.34
N PRO A 64 -1.15 1.63 -11.49
CA PRO A 64 0.30 1.82 -11.38
C PRO A 64 1.08 1.50 -12.66
N TYR A 65 0.52 0.69 -13.56
CA TYR A 65 1.17 0.25 -14.79
C TYR A 65 0.54 0.87 -16.05
N SER A 66 -0.29 1.92 -15.89
CA SER A 66 -1.03 2.56 -16.98
C SER A 66 -0.17 2.97 -18.19
N GLN A 67 1.02 3.53 -17.95
CA GLN A 67 1.95 3.90 -19.03
C GLN A 67 2.43 2.68 -19.84
N VAL A 68 2.77 1.58 -19.16
CA VAL A 68 3.25 0.35 -19.82
C VAL A 68 2.11 -0.32 -20.59
N ILE A 69 0.92 -0.41 -19.98
CA ILE A 69 -0.27 -0.96 -20.61
C ILE A 69 -0.58 -0.22 -21.92
N MET A 70 -0.55 1.13 -21.92
CA MET A 70 -0.79 1.92 -23.12
C MET A 70 0.31 1.75 -24.17
N ALA A 71 1.58 1.76 -23.77
CA ALA A 71 2.71 1.56 -24.69
C ALA A 71 2.64 0.18 -25.37
N ASN A 72 2.32 -0.86 -24.61
CA ASN A 72 2.18 -2.23 -25.12
C ASN A 72 0.94 -2.41 -25.98
N CYS A 73 -0.19 -1.79 -25.63
CA CYS A 73 -1.36 -1.76 -26.49
C CYS A 73 -1.03 -1.10 -27.85
N SER A 74 -0.34 0.04 -27.84
CA SER A 74 0.09 0.73 -29.06
C SER A 74 1.03 -0.13 -29.92
N LYS A 75 1.94 -0.89 -29.31
CA LYS A 75 2.83 -1.82 -30.02
C LYS A 75 2.06 -2.94 -30.72
N LEU A 76 1.07 -3.52 -30.05
CA LEU A 76 0.24 -4.59 -30.63
C LEU A 76 -0.65 -4.06 -31.77
N ILE A 77 -1.20 -2.85 -31.63
CA ILE A 77 -1.91 -2.17 -32.72
C ILE A 77 -0.97 -1.97 -33.93
N GLY A 78 0.27 -1.57 -33.68
CA GLY A 78 1.31 -1.45 -34.72
C GLY A 78 1.66 -2.77 -35.41
N ARG A 79 1.31 -3.93 -34.83
CA ARG A 79 1.44 -5.26 -35.45
C ARG A 79 0.15 -5.73 -36.14
N GLY A 80 -0.88 -4.89 -36.18
CA GLY A 80 -2.13 -5.17 -36.90
C GLY A 80 -3.27 -5.70 -36.03
N LEU A 81 -3.13 -5.76 -34.71
CA LEU A 81 -4.25 -6.16 -33.83
C LEU A 81 -5.24 -5.02 -33.67
N ASN A 82 -6.53 -5.34 -33.71
CA ASN A 82 -7.61 -4.37 -33.52
C ASN A 82 -7.92 -4.15 -32.02
N LEU A 83 -7.11 -3.32 -31.35
CA LEU A 83 -7.23 -2.99 -29.92
C LEU A 83 -7.55 -1.51 -29.70
N TYR A 84 -8.20 -1.17 -28.58
CA TYR A 84 -8.40 0.22 -28.13
C TYR A 84 -7.31 0.65 -27.14
N CYS A 85 -6.50 1.61 -27.54
CA CYS A 85 -5.46 2.20 -26.69
C CYS A 85 -5.99 3.34 -25.80
N ASP A 86 -6.97 3.01 -24.96
CA ASP A 86 -7.51 3.92 -23.95
C ASP A 86 -6.62 4.01 -22.71
N THR A 87 -6.69 5.14 -22.00
CA THR A 87 -6.09 5.23 -20.65
C THR A 87 -6.73 4.22 -19.70
N VAL A 88 -5.98 3.73 -18.70
CA VAL A 88 -6.55 2.83 -17.67
C VAL A 88 -7.77 3.46 -16.99
N SER A 89 -7.76 4.77 -16.75
CA SER A 89 -8.92 5.44 -16.15
C SER A 89 -10.14 5.41 -17.08
N SER A 90 -9.99 5.72 -18.36
CA SER A 90 -11.12 5.71 -19.30
C SER A 90 -11.62 4.31 -19.59
N LYS A 91 -10.71 3.31 -19.64
CA LYS A 91 -11.07 1.91 -19.90
C LYS A 91 -11.74 1.24 -18.71
N PHE A 92 -11.35 1.54 -17.47
CA PHE A 92 -11.79 0.78 -16.28
C PHE A 92 -12.63 1.57 -15.27
N LYS A 93 -12.80 2.89 -15.44
CA LYS A 93 -13.54 3.74 -14.50
C LYS A 93 -14.58 4.62 -15.21
N SER A 94 -15.83 4.63 -14.73
CA SER A 94 -16.88 5.51 -15.24
C SER A 94 -16.67 6.96 -14.80
N ARG A 95 -17.40 7.89 -15.45
CA ARG A 95 -17.48 9.30 -15.04
C ARG A 95 -18.01 9.47 -13.61
N SER A 96 -18.92 8.60 -13.17
CA SER A 96 -19.46 8.58 -11.80
C SER A 96 -18.52 7.97 -10.76
N GLY A 97 -17.36 7.46 -11.19
CA GLY A 97 -16.34 6.93 -10.30
C GLY A 97 -16.39 5.42 -10.07
N ASN A 98 -17.35 4.71 -10.66
CA ASN A 98 -17.45 3.26 -10.55
C ASN A 98 -16.31 2.57 -11.31
N VAL A 99 -15.72 1.57 -10.69
CA VAL A 99 -14.66 0.74 -11.27
C VAL A 99 -15.27 -0.55 -11.80
N TYR A 100 -14.77 -1.03 -12.93
CA TYR A 100 -15.23 -2.27 -13.55
C TYR A 100 -14.03 -3.02 -14.12
N VAL A 101 -13.79 -4.22 -13.62
CA VAL A 101 -12.60 -5.03 -13.92
C VAL A 101 -12.96 -6.47 -14.30
N ALA A 102 -14.11 -6.97 -13.85
CA ALA A 102 -14.62 -8.27 -14.20
C ALA A 102 -14.64 -8.47 -15.73
N GLY A 103 -14.13 -9.62 -16.17
CA GLY A 103 -13.98 -9.97 -17.58
C GLY A 103 -12.63 -9.62 -18.20
N THR A 104 -11.72 -8.97 -17.48
CA THR A 104 -10.45 -8.46 -18.04
C THR A 104 -9.40 -9.57 -18.22
N ILE A 105 -8.72 -9.58 -19.37
CA ILE A 105 -7.50 -10.36 -19.61
C ILE A 105 -6.28 -9.47 -19.46
N ALA A 106 -5.32 -9.91 -18.66
CA ALA A 106 -4.05 -9.23 -18.47
C ALA A 106 -2.86 -10.13 -18.77
N VAL A 107 -1.77 -9.54 -19.27
CA VAL A 107 -0.46 -10.19 -19.37
C VAL A 107 0.38 -9.74 -18.17
N VAL A 108 0.93 -10.69 -17.44
CA VAL A 108 1.65 -10.45 -16.18
C VAL A 108 3.09 -10.96 -16.26
N GLU A 109 4.06 -10.18 -15.79
CA GLU A 109 5.44 -10.63 -15.57
C GLU A 109 5.93 -10.11 -14.22
N ASN A 110 6.37 -11.00 -13.32
CA ASN A 110 6.79 -10.62 -11.96
C ASN A 110 5.77 -9.69 -11.29
N ASP A 111 4.49 -10.07 -11.32
CA ASP A 111 3.35 -9.32 -10.79
C ASP A 111 3.09 -7.92 -11.39
N ALA A 112 3.90 -7.47 -12.36
CA ALA A 112 3.63 -6.27 -13.14
C ALA A 112 2.65 -6.57 -14.27
N ILE A 113 1.64 -5.72 -14.42
CA ILE A 113 0.68 -5.81 -15.53
C ILE A 113 1.27 -5.14 -16.76
N LEU A 114 1.63 -5.94 -17.76
CA LEU A 114 2.21 -5.46 -19.02
C LEU A 114 1.14 -5.03 -20.03
N LEU A 115 -0.02 -5.68 -20.01
CA LEU A 115 -1.17 -5.41 -20.88
C LEU A 115 -2.46 -5.71 -20.11
N ALA A 116 -3.53 -4.96 -20.35
CA ALA A 116 -4.86 -5.23 -19.81
C ALA A 116 -5.94 -4.89 -20.86
N LEU A 117 -6.77 -5.88 -21.19
CA LEU A 117 -7.80 -5.83 -22.21
C LEU A 117 -9.16 -6.10 -21.58
N ARG A 118 -10.13 -5.21 -21.87
CA ARG A 118 -11.44 -5.22 -21.21
C ARG A 118 -12.57 -5.47 -22.18
N TYR A 119 -12.51 -4.85 -23.35
CA TYR A 119 -13.62 -4.91 -24.29
C TYR A 119 -13.63 -6.29 -24.97
N GLU A 120 -14.84 -6.81 -25.21
CA GLU A 120 -15.07 -8.16 -25.74
C GLU A 120 -14.20 -8.44 -26.97
N ASN A 121 -14.27 -7.54 -27.96
CA ASN A 121 -13.54 -7.66 -29.20
C ASN A 121 -12.02 -7.59 -29.03
N GLU A 122 -11.50 -6.76 -28.12
CA GLU A 122 -10.05 -6.74 -27.84
C GLU A 122 -9.57 -8.06 -27.25
N ILE A 123 -10.36 -8.62 -26.33
CA ILE A 123 -10.01 -9.84 -25.61
C ILE A 123 -9.90 -10.99 -26.61
N PHE A 124 -10.93 -11.19 -27.45
CA PHE A 124 -10.94 -12.27 -28.43
C PHE A 124 -9.88 -12.07 -29.52
N GLU A 125 -9.75 -10.86 -30.07
CA GLU A 125 -8.69 -10.53 -31.04
C GLU A 125 -7.30 -10.89 -30.50
N PHE A 126 -7.02 -10.53 -29.25
CA PHE A 126 -5.74 -10.82 -28.62
C PHE A 126 -5.55 -12.31 -28.31
N LEU A 127 -6.55 -12.99 -27.74
CA LEU A 127 -6.44 -14.42 -27.40
C LEU A 127 -6.29 -15.28 -28.67
N GLU A 128 -7.02 -14.97 -29.73
CA GLU A 128 -6.88 -15.66 -31.02
C GLU A 128 -5.49 -15.42 -31.64
N ALA A 129 -5.01 -14.17 -31.63
CA ALA A 129 -3.64 -13.87 -32.06
C ALA A 129 -2.60 -14.62 -31.22
N LEU A 130 -2.80 -14.69 -29.91
CA LEU A 130 -1.91 -15.40 -28.99
C LEU A 130 -1.95 -16.92 -29.22
N LEU A 131 -3.11 -17.49 -29.54
CA LEU A 131 -3.23 -18.90 -29.90
C LEU A 131 -2.54 -19.23 -31.23
N ARG A 132 -2.47 -18.28 -32.17
CA ARG A 132 -1.73 -18.42 -33.43
C ARG A 132 -0.21 -18.27 -33.23
N GLU A 133 0.23 -17.22 -32.54
CA GLU A 133 1.63 -16.80 -32.50
C GLU A 133 2.40 -17.22 -31.23
N GLY A 134 1.71 -17.52 -30.14
CA GLY A 134 2.30 -17.92 -28.86
C GLY A 134 3.27 -16.88 -28.30
N TRP A 135 4.43 -17.36 -27.85
CA TRP A 135 5.49 -16.51 -27.26
C TRP A 135 5.98 -15.40 -28.20
N ASN A 136 5.87 -15.57 -29.53
CA ASN A 136 6.26 -14.52 -30.47
C ASN A 136 5.43 -13.25 -30.28
N LEU A 137 4.15 -13.37 -29.92
CA LEU A 137 3.29 -12.23 -29.64
C LEU A 137 3.63 -11.58 -28.30
N LEU A 138 3.95 -12.36 -27.26
CA LEU A 138 4.27 -11.83 -25.93
C LEU A 138 5.66 -11.19 -25.86
N ASN A 139 6.63 -11.71 -26.62
CA ASN A 139 8.01 -11.23 -26.58
C ASN A 139 8.20 -9.83 -27.16
N VAL A 140 7.21 -9.28 -27.88
CA VAL A 140 7.25 -7.90 -28.38
C VAL A 140 6.86 -6.86 -27.32
N LEU A 141 6.24 -7.31 -26.22
CA LEU A 141 5.79 -6.41 -25.16
C LEU A 141 7.00 -5.79 -24.47
N GLU A 142 6.92 -4.48 -24.24
CA GLU A 142 7.81 -3.79 -23.34
C GLU A 142 7.68 -4.40 -21.96
N LYS A 143 8.74 -5.08 -21.57
CA LYS A 143 8.94 -5.44 -20.18
C LYS A 143 9.14 -4.16 -19.41
N THR A 144 8.55 -4.07 -18.23
CA THR A 144 8.98 -3.04 -17.29
C THR A 144 10.50 -3.20 -17.13
N LYS A 145 11.29 -2.13 -17.37
CA LYS A 145 12.62 -2.05 -16.74
C LYS A 145 12.41 -2.45 -15.28
N PRO A 146 13.24 -3.29 -14.66
CA PRO A 146 13.05 -3.68 -13.28
C PRO A 146 13.08 -2.44 -12.39
N LYS A 147 11.93 -1.77 -12.24
CA LYS A 147 11.55 -1.08 -11.04
C LYS A 147 11.37 -2.24 -10.10
N THR A 148 12.38 -2.45 -9.25
CA THR A 148 12.37 -3.38 -8.11
C THR A 148 10.94 -3.78 -7.81
N PHE A 149 10.54 -4.97 -8.27
CA PHE A 149 9.21 -5.46 -8.00
C PHE A 149 9.14 -5.64 -6.49
N VAL A 150 8.26 -4.87 -5.86
CA VAL A 150 8.07 -4.91 -4.43
C VAL A 150 6.67 -5.42 -4.16
N PRO A 151 6.55 -6.56 -3.47
CA PRO A 151 5.26 -7.06 -3.01
C PRO A 151 4.47 -5.95 -2.31
N SER A 152 3.18 -5.84 -2.60
CA SER A 152 2.32 -4.78 -2.02
C SER A 152 2.44 -4.71 -0.49
N LYS A 153 2.52 -5.87 0.17
CA LYS A 153 2.74 -6.03 1.61
C LYS A 153 4.00 -5.34 2.16
N GLU A 154 5.02 -5.12 1.33
CA GLU A 154 6.27 -4.46 1.73
C GLU A 154 6.22 -2.94 1.52
N ARG A 155 5.11 -2.41 0.99
CA ARG A 155 4.90 -0.97 0.86
C ARG A 155 4.52 -0.38 2.20
N GLU A 156 5.10 0.76 2.52
CA GLU A 156 4.92 1.41 3.82
C GLU A 156 3.46 1.66 4.19
N LYS A 157 2.63 2.04 3.20
CA LYS A 157 1.19 2.26 3.39
C LYS A 157 0.49 1.00 3.93
N GLU A 158 0.79 -0.16 3.38
CA GLU A 158 0.16 -1.43 3.79
C GLU A 158 0.64 -1.84 5.18
N ILE A 159 1.92 -1.62 5.48
CA ILE A 159 2.50 -1.86 6.80
C ILE A 159 1.81 -0.99 7.86
N LYS A 160 1.65 0.32 7.58
CA LYS A 160 0.94 1.25 8.47
C LYS A 160 -0.49 0.78 8.75
N GLN A 161 -1.24 0.39 7.72
CA GLN A 161 -2.61 -0.12 7.88
C GLN A 161 -2.68 -1.38 8.76
N MET A 162 -1.76 -2.32 8.56
CA MET A 162 -1.70 -3.53 9.38
C MET A 162 -1.37 -3.21 10.83
N LEU A 163 -0.42 -2.31 11.09
CA LEU A 163 -0.07 -1.87 12.43
C LEU A 163 -1.26 -1.18 13.13
N VAL A 164 -2.00 -0.33 12.41
CA VAL A 164 -3.23 0.30 12.95
C VAL A 164 -4.22 -0.76 13.44
N LEU A 165 -4.49 -1.79 12.65
CA LEU A 165 -5.41 -2.88 13.03
C LEU A 165 -4.91 -3.64 14.28
N ALA A 166 -3.61 -3.90 14.37
CA ALA A 166 -3.01 -4.59 15.50
C ALA A 166 -3.05 -3.74 16.78
N LEU A 167 -2.66 -2.47 16.69
CA LEU A 167 -2.59 -1.53 17.81
C LEU A 167 -3.97 -1.14 18.33
N SER A 168 -4.98 -1.06 17.44
CA SER A 168 -6.35 -0.72 17.81
C SER A 168 -6.98 -1.67 18.83
N ARG A 169 -6.42 -2.88 19.00
CA ARG A 169 -6.88 -3.85 20.01
C ARG A 169 -6.41 -3.52 21.43
N LYS A 170 -5.36 -2.70 21.57
CA LYS A 170 -4.68 -2.43 22.85
C LYS A 170 -4.65 -0.95 23.23
N PHE A 171 -4.72 -0.07 22.25
CA PHE A 171 -4.63 1.38 22.42
C PHE A 171 -6.00 2.03 22.21
N ASP A 172 -6.22 3.15 22.89
CA ASP A 172 -7.48 3.90 22.84
C ASP A 172 -7.59 4.68 21.53
N TYR A 173 -6.46 5.21 21.06
CA TYR A 173 -6.33 5.90 19.78
C TYR A 173 -5.06 5.49 19.05
N VAL A 174 -5.15 5.39 17.72
CA VAL A 174 -4.00 5.21 16.83
C VAL A 174 -4.09 6.29 15.75
N LEU A 175 -3.09 7.16 15.72
CA LEU A 175 -2.95 8.24 14.76
C LEU A 175 -1.90 7.85 13.71
N VAL A 176 -2.07 8.33 12.48
CA VAL A 176 -1.19 8.02 11.35
C VAL A 176 -0.80 9.29 10.59
N ASP A 177 0.47 9.38 10.18
CA ASP A 177 1.07 10.49 9.41
C ASP A 177 0.83 11.87 10.05
N VAL A 178 1.09 11.97 11.36
CA VAL A 178 0.83 13.15 12.20
C VAL A 178 1.88 14.22 11.97
N LYS A 179 1.46 15.41 11.52
CA LYS A 179 2.37 16.52 11.22
C LYS A 179 2.34 17.61 12.27
N HIS A 180 1.16 18.14 12.52
CA HIS A 180 0.91 19.20 13.48
C HIS A 180 -0.56 19.19 13.87
N ASN A 181 -0.90 19.79 15.01
CA ASN A 181 -2.29 19.98 15.40
C ASN A 181 -2.99 21.05 14.54
N ALA A 182 -4.30 20.90 14.36
CA ALA A 182 -5.11 22.00 13.82
C ALA A 182 -5.29 23.07 14.91
N LEU A 183 -4.73 24.26 14.69
CA LEU A 183 -4.92 25.41 15.58
C LEU A 183 -6.34 25.95 15.43
N SER A 184 -7.02 26.25 16.53
CA SER A 184 -8.33 26.92 16.49
C SER A 184 -8.21 28.43 16.26
N GLY A 185 -7.01 28.99 16.45
CA GLY A 185 -6.74 30.43 16.43
C GLY A 185 -6.82 31.09 17.81
N ASP A 186 -7.19 30.34 18.86
CA ASP A 186 -7.01 30.80 20.23
C ASP A 186 -5.50 30.89 20.55
N LYS A 187 -5.07 32.03 21.09
CA LYS A 187 -3.68 32.25 21.53
C LYS A 187 -3.26 31.30 22.66
N TRP A 188 -4.22 30.66 23.31
CA TRP A 188 -3.98 29.69 24.37
C TRP A 188 -3.88 28.25 23.86
N ASP A 189 -4.13 27.98 22.58
CA ASP A 189 -3.90 26.65 22.02
C ASP A 189 -2.40 26.34 21.96
N PRO A 190 -1.97 25.12 22.32
CA PRO A 190 -0.59 24.73 22.08
C PRO A 190 -0.33 24.62 20.58
N PHE A 191 0.83 25.09 20.14
CA PHE A 191 1.38 24.69 18.86
C PHE A 191 2.17 23.40 19.05
N ILE A 192 1.79 22.34 18.34
CA ILE A 192 2.42 21.03 18.40
C ILE A 192 2.78 20.61 16.98
N ALA A 193 4.07 20.48 16.70
CA ALA A 193 4.58 20.08 15.39
C ALA A 193 5.62 18.96 15.49
N PHE A 194 5.43 17.93 14.68
CA PHE A 194 6.32 16.79 14.57
C PHE A 194 7.33 17.05 13.45
N SER A 195 8.62 16.91 13.75
CA SER A 195 9.69 17.02 12.75
C SER A 195 10.76 15.95 13.06
N PRO A 196 10.78 14.82 12.33
CA PRO A 196 9.94 14.47 11.18
C PRO A 196 8.47 14.25 11.55
N ASP A 197 7.59 14.25 10.54
CA ASP A 197 6.19 13.82 10.67
C ASP A 197 6.14 12.45 11.36
N ALA A 198 5.22 12.29 12.32
CA ALA A 198 5.09 11.04 13.05
C ALA A 198 4.21 10.03 12.29
N ASP A 199 4.82 9.01 11.71
CA ASP A 199 4.20 7.90 10.99
C ASP A 199 3.06 7.23 11.76
N ILE A 200 3.28 6.78 12.99
CA ILE A 200 2.24 6.23 13.87
C ILE A 200 2.45 6.71 15.31
N ILE A 201 1.36 7.17 15.93
CA ILE A 201 1.28 7.43 17.37
C ILE A 201 0.17 6.55 17.95
N ALA A 202 0.47 5.73 18.95
CA ALA A 202 -0.54 4.93 19.65
C ALA A 202 -0.64 5.34 21.12
N ILE A 203 -1.87 5.61 21.56
CA ILE A 203 -2.17 6.29 22.83
C ILE A 203 -3.07 5.41 23.68
N ASN A 204 -2.67 5.21 24.93
CA ASN A 204 -3.54 4.74 26.00
C ASN A 204 -3.74 5.91 26.97
N GLU A 205 -4.93 6.51 26.91
CA GLU A 205 -5.25 7.76 27.58
C GLU A 205 -5.29 7.57 29.10
N GLU A 206 -5.92 6.48 29.57
CA GLU A 206 -6.05 6.16 30.99
C GLU A 206 -4.70 5.94 31.66
N LYS A 207 -3.79 5.22 30.98
CA LYS A 207 -2.44 4.96 31.49
C LYS A 207 -1.47 6.09 31.20
N LYS A 208 -1.92 7.17 30.55
CA LYS A 208 -1.07 8.24 29.99
C LYS A 208 0.15 7.65 29.25
N HIS A 209 -0.06 6.57 28.49
CA HIS A 209 1.00 5.85 27.80
C HIS A 209 0.96 6.11 26.30
N ILE A 210 2.06 6.62 25.73
CA ILE A 210 2.16 7.01 24.33
C ILE A 210 3.38 6.33 23.72
N ILE A 211 3.19 5.65 22.58
CA ILE A 211 4.30 5.10 21.80
C ILE A 211 4.35 5.73 20.40
N GLY A 212 5.55 5.95 19.91
CA GLY A 212 5.82 6.40 18.55
C GLY A 212 6.42 5.25 17.74
N ILE A 213 5.94 5.05 16.51
CA ILE A 213 6.50 4.05 15.59
C ILE A 213 6.87 4.75 14.28
N GLU A 214 8.16 4.72 13.94
CA GLU A 214 8.67 5.08 12.63
C GLU A 214 8.55 3.84 11.72
N VAL A 215 7.86 3.95 10.58
CA VAL A 215 7.54 2.81 9.73
C VAL A 215 8.26 2.93 8.41
N LYS A 216 9.15 1.98 8.14
CA LYS A 216 9.84 1.87 6.86
C LYS A 216 9.30 0.73 6.04
N GLY A 217 9.03 1.04 4.79
CA GLY A 217 8.84 0.06 3.74
C GLY A 217 9.38 0.61 2.44
N TYR A 218 8.89 0.08 1.35
CA TYR A 218 9.14 0.67 0.06
C TYR A 218 8.17 1.82 -0.21
N ARG A 219 8.72 2.92 -0.72
CA ARG A 219 7.98 4.12 -1.14
C ARG A 219 8.08 4.29 -2.65
N THR A 220 7.01 4.76 -3.26
CA THR A 220 7.04 5.20 -4.67
C THR A 220 7.51 6.65 -4.70
N ASN A 221 8.72 6.89 -5.23
CA ASN A 221 9.27 8.23 -5.42
C ASN A 221 9.58 8.47 -6.89
N LYS A 222 8.98 9.52 -7.49
CA LYS A 222 9.12 9.88 -8.93
C LYS A 222 8.94 8.67 -9.88
N GLY A 223 8.03 7.77 -9.54
CA GLY A 223 7.74 6.57 -10.33
C GLY A 223 8.72 5.41 -10.15
N ALA A 224 9.71 5.50 -9.26
CA ALA A 224 10.59 4.39 -8.86
C ALA A 224 10.24 3.91 -7.44
N ILE A 225 10.30 2.60 -7.20
CA ILE A 225 10.08 2.03 -5.87
C ILE A 225 11.44 1.93 -5.16
N GLN A 226 11.60 2.63 -4.04
CA GLN A 226 12.84 2.67 -3.27
C GLN A 226 12.61 2.21 -1.84
N LYS A 227 13.53 1.41 -1.31
CA LYS A 227 13.58 1.08 0.12
C LYS A 227 14.20 2.26 0.86
N ALA A 228 13.64 2.62 2.01
CA ALA A 228 14.25 3.63 2.87
C ALA A 228 15.67 3.21 3.26
N LYS A 229 16.62 4.15 3.16
CA LYS A 229 18.00 3.88 3.55
C LYS A 229 18.09 3.74 5.07
N ALA A 230 18.90 2.80 5.54
CA ALA A 230 19.00 2.48 6.96
C ALA A 230 19.34 3.70 7.83
N TYR A 231 20.26 4.56 7.39
CA TYR A 231 20.67 5.74 8.16
C TYR A 231 19.55 6.80 8.28
N GLU A 232 18.68 6.94 7.26
CA GLU A 232 17.53 7.86 7.31
C GLU A 232 16.53 7.35 8.35
N ALA A 233 16.23 6.05 8.29
CA ALA A 233 15.32 5.38 9.22
C ALA A 233 15.78 5.49 10.68
N ILE A 234 17.06 5.29 10.94
CA ILE A 234 17.65 5.45 12.28
C ILE A 234 17.54 6.91 12.71
N GLY A 235 17.90 7.86 11.85
CA GLY A 235 17.83 9.29 12.14
C GLY A 235 16.41 9.73 12.50
N GLU A 236 15.41 9.35 11.71
CA GLU A 236 14.00 9.70 11.96
C GLU A 236 13.48 9.07 13.27
N ALA A 237 13.79 7.80 13.51
CA ALA A 237 13.45 7.14 14.77
C ALA A 237 14.18 7.75 15.99
N MET A 238 15.41 8.26 15.83
CA MET A 238 16.11 8.99 16.88
C MET A 238 15.45 10.34 17.16
N MET A 239 15.01 11.06 16.14
CA MET A 239 14.30 12.32 16.30
C MET A 239 12.98 12.16 17.07
N TYR A 240 12.34 11.00 16.99
CA TYR A 240 11.17 10.71 17.82
C TYR A 240 11.47 10.81 19.32
N LEU A 241 12.69 10.49 19.75
CA LEU A 241 13.04 10.55 21.17
C LEU A 241 12.89 11.96 21.78
N ILE A 242 12.89 13.00 20.95
CA ILE A 242 12.72 14.41 21.36
C ILE A 242 11.50 15.09 20.71
N ASN A 243 10.65 14.33 20.01
CA ASN A 243 9.45 14.88 19.37
C ASN A 243 8.24 14.92 20.33
N PRO A 244 7.33 15.89 20.16
CA PRO A 244 7.28 16.94 19.14
C PRO A 244 7.89 18.28 19.60
N TYR A 245 8.07 19.23 18.67
CA TYR A 245 8.21 20.64 19.03
C TYR A 245 6.89 21.14 19.60
N MET A 246 6.94 21.75 20.78
CA MET A 246 5.78 22.26 21.49
C MET A 246 5.99 23.66 22.02
N GLU A 247 5.02 24.52 21.76
CA GLU A 247 4.92 25.86 22.34
C GLU A 247 3.53 26.03 22.94
N TYR A 248 3.47 26.38 24.22
CA TYR A 248 2.21 26.53 24.94
C TYR A 248 2.32 27.71 25.90
N ARG A 249 1.41 28.68 25.78
CA ARG A 249 1.40 29.91 26.60
C ARG A 249 2.72 30.68 26.54
N GLU A 250 3.28 30.83 25.34
CA GLU A 250 4.58 31.50 25.09
C GLU A 250 5.80 30.79 25.72
N GLU A 251 5.61 29.59 26.29
CA GLU A 251 6.69 28.74 26.77
C GLU A 251 6.96 27.61 25.77
N LYS A 252 8.24 27.41 25.45
CA LYS A 252 8.68 26.19 24.75
C LYS A 252 8.74 25.04 25.73
N ILE A 253 8.13 23.91 25.36
CA ILE A 253 8.18 22.68 26.14
C ILE A 253 9.15 21.72 25.44
N GLU A 254 10.32 21.53 26.05
CA GLU A 254 11.36 20.64 25.52
C GLU A 254 11.17 19.19 25.96
N GLY A 255 11.61 18.25 25.12
CA GLY A 255 11.51 16.80 25.38
C GLY A 255 10.43 16.14 24.54
N SER A 256 10.05 14.92 24.91
CA SER A 256 9.18 14.08 24.10
C SER A 256 7.91 13.64 24.81
N ILE A 257 6.87 13.39 24.00
CA ILE A 257 5.63 12.76 24.47
C ILE A 257 5.72 11.22 24.50
N PHE A 258 6.70 10.61 23.82
CA PHE A 258 6.72 9.17 23.60
C PHE A 258 7.45 8.45 24.73
N ASP A 259 6.75 7.60 25.46
CA ASP A 259 7.36 6.73 26.49
C ASP A 259 8.30 5.70 25.88
N LYS A 260 7.95 5.21 24.69
CA LYS A 260 8.70 4.22 23.92
C LYS A 260 8.67 4.57 22.45
N VAL A 261 9.80 4.37 21.78
CA VAL A 261 9.97 4.59 20.34
C VAL A 261 10.34 3.29 19.66
N TRP A 262 9.70 3.03 18.53
CA TRP A 262 9.94 1.85 17.71
C TRP A 262 10.35 2.24 16.29
N LEU A 263 11.24 1.46 15.71
CA LEU A 263 11.50 1.43 14.29
C LEU A 263 10.94 0.13 13.71
N CYS A 264 10.06 0.25 12.72
CA CYS A 264 9.37 -0.86 12.09
C CYS A 264 9.82 -1.07 10.65
N TYR A 265 10.12 -2.32 10.29
CA TYR A 265 10.35 -2.77 8.91
C TYR A 265 9.47 -3.99 8.59
N PRO A 266 9.31 -4.39 7.32
CA PRO A 266 8.55 -5.58 6.97
C PRO A 266 9.07 -6.84 7.68
N TYR A 267 10.38 -7.12 7.60
CA TYR A 267 10.98 -8.36 8.07
C TYR A 267 12.21 -8.13 8.97
N LYS A 268 12.59 -9.16 9.74
CA LYS A 268 13.76 -9.15 10.63
C LYS A 268 15.08 -8.95 9.87
N ARG A 269 15.19 -9.55 8.68
CA ARG A 269 16.37 -9.41 7.79
C ARG A 269 16.66 -7.96 7.43
N ASP A 270 15.65 -7.08 7.48
CA ASP A 270 15.82 -5.68 7.11
C ASP A 270 16.64 -4.88 8.14
N PHE A 271 16.89 -5.45 9.33
CA PHE A 271 17.68 -4.83 10.39
C PHE A 271 19.15 -5.27 10.44
N GLU A 272 19.54 -6.31 9.69
CA GLU A 272 20.85 -6.98 9.85
C GLU A 272 22.03 -6.02 9.76
N ASP A 273 21.96 -5.06 8.84
CA ASP A 273 23.04 -4.10 8.56
C ASP A 273 23.30 -3.11 9.71
N PHE A 274 22.32 -2.87 10.57
CA PHE A 274 22.39 -1.81 11.59
C PHE A 274 21.91 -2.23 12.98
N LYS A 275 21.62 -3.51 13.19
CA LYS A 275 21.17 -4.06 14.48
C LYS A 275 22.10 -3.67 15.64
N LYS A 276 23.43 -3.74 15.43
CA LYS A 276 24.43 -3.36 16.44
C LYS A 276 24.36 -1.89 16.84
N VAL A 277 24.05 -0.99 15.90
CA VAL A 277 23.87 0.44 16.20
C VAL A 277 22.63 0.61 17.06
N MET A 278 21.56 -0.12 16.75
CA MET A 278 20.31 -0.04 17.49
C MET A 278 20.40 -0.68 18.88
N GLU A 279 21.34 -1.58 19.15
CA GLU A 279 21.61 -2.09 20.50
C GLU A 279 22.11 -0.98 21.46
N LEU A 280 22.65 0.12 20.92
CA LEU A 280 23.14 1.26 21.70
C LEU A 280 22.09 2.36 21.91
N THR A 281 20.88 2.20 21.36
CA THR A 281 19.80 3.20 21.46
C THR A 281 18.64 2.67 22.29
N PRO A 282 17.81 3.53 22.91
CA PRO A 282 16.60 3.09 23.61
C PRO A 282 15.47 2.64 22.66
N ILE A 283 15.69 2.67 21.34
CA ILE A 283 14.68 2.39 20.32
C ILE A 283 14.47 0.88 20.17
N GLY A 284 13.21 0.46 20.11
CA GLY A 284 12.81 -0.92 19.84
C GLY A 284 12.78 -1.22 18.34
N LEU A 285 12.97 -2.49 17.99
CA LEU A 285 12.90 -2.98 16.62
C LEU A 285 11.70 -3.91 16.46
N LEU A 286 10.82 -3.58 15.52
CA LEU A 286 9.59 -4.31 15.24
C LEU A 286 9.59 -4.79 13.78
N SER A 287 9.45 -6.10 13.56
CA SER A 287 9.05 -6.59 12.25
C SER A 287 7.53 -6.61 12.17
N ALA A 288 7.00 -6.03 11.10
CA ALA A 288 5.57 -6.00 10.82
C ALA A 288 4.99 -7.42 10.68
N TYR A 289 5.75 -8.37 10.12
CA TYR A 289 5.30 -9.74 9.86
C TYR A 289 5.83 -10.80 10.85
N GLU A 290 6.92 -10.52 11.55
CA GLU A 290 7.61 -11.49 12.40
C GLU A 290 7.71 -11.05 13.86
N GLY A 291 7.05 -9.94 14.21
CA GLY A 291 6.90 -9.44 15.57
C GLY A 291 8.14 -8.73 16.11
N VAL A 292 8.23 -8.65 17.44
CA VAL A 292 9.29 -7.92 18.14
C VAL A 292 10.66 -8.57 17.85
N VAL A 293 11.62 -7.74 17.46
CA VAL A 293 13.03 -8.10 17.25
C VAL A 293 13.89 -7.65 18.44
N LYS A 294 13.61 -6.45 18.95
CA LYS A 294 14.22 -5.86 20.15
C LYS A 294 13.16 -5.02 20.87
N GLU A 295 12.97 -5.24 22.15
CA GLU A 295 12.09 -4.38 22.97
C GLU A 295 12.72 -2.99 23.14
N PRO A 296 11.93 -1.90 23.12
CA PRO A 296 12.39 -0.56 23.43
C PRO A 296 12.62 -0.40 24.93
N GLU A 297 13.60 0.41 25.26
CA GLU A 297 13.79 0.93 26.60
C GLU A 297 12.87 2.15 26.82
N LYS A 298 12.81 2.63 28.07
CA LYS A 298 12.11 3.88 28.36
C LYS A 298 12.85 5.02 27.65
N ASN A 299 12.12 5.88 26.95
CA ASN A 299 12.72 7.06 26.34
C ASN A 299 13.25 8.00 27.46
N PRO A 300 14.55 8.34 27.45
CA PRO A 300 15.16 9.16 28.50
C PRO A 300 14.74 10.64 28.46
N PHE A 301 14.17 11.12 27.34
CA PHE A 301 13.78 12.52 27.15
C PHE A 301 12.28 12.75 27.30
N VAL A 302 11.53 11.80 27.88
CA VAL A 302 10.10 11.97 28.15
C VAL A 302 9.87 13.17 29.06
N ASN A 303 8.98 14.07 28.63
CA ASN A 303 8.51 15.18 29.44
C ASN A 303 7.02 15.00 29.75
N GLU A 304 6.68 14.79 31.04
CA GLU A 304 5.30 14.59 31.46
C GLU A 304 4.41 15.82 31.21
N LYS A 305 4.94 17.06 31.30
CA LYS A 305 4.20 18.27 30.93
C LYS A 305 3.85 18.27 29.44
N ALA A 306 4.78 17.84 28.58
CA ALA A 306 4.52 17.70 27.14
C ALA A 306 3.41 16.68 26.87
N LYS A 307 3.45 15.53 27.56
CA LYS A 307 2.41 14.49 27.44
C LYS A 307 1.05 14.99 27.88
N GLU A 308 0.99 15.70 29.00
CA GLU A 308 -0.27 16.25 29.52
C GLU A 308 -0.88 17.24 28.54
N VAL A 309 -0.10 18.23 28.07
CA VAL A 309 -0.56 19.20 27.07
C VAL A 309 -1.00 18.49 25.79
N PHE A 310 -0.26 17.49 25.31
CA PHE A 310 -0.64 16.71 24.12
C PHE A 310 -1.96 15.95 24.31
N LEU A 311 -2.14 15.27 25.45
CA LEU A 311 -3.35 14.48 25.74
C LEU A 311 -4.59 15.36 25.94
N GLU A 312 -4.47 16.48 26.65
CA GLU A 312 -5.55 17.46 26.82
C GLU A 312 -6.02 18.04 25.48
N ASN A 313 -5.11 18.13 24.52
CA ASN A 313 -5.37 18.69 23.19
C ASN A 313 -5.51 17.62 22.10
N LEU A 314 -5.72 16.35 22.46
CA LEU A 314 -5.81 15.25 21.49
C LEU A 314 -6.93 15.44 20.46
N SER A 315 -8.00 16.15 20.83
CA SER A 315 -9.11 16.49 19.95
C SER A 315 -8.68 17.27 18.70
N THR A 316 -7.60 18.05 18.79
CA THR A 316 -7.03 18.83 17.68
C THR A 316 -6.34 17.96 16.61
N PHE A 317 -6.13 16.68 16.91
CA PHE A 317 -5.53 15.69 16.01
C PHE A 317 -6.54 14.69 15.43
N ARG A 318 -7.85 14.93 15.58
CA ARG A 318 -8.93 14.02 15.12
C ARG A 318 -8.77 13.58 13.66
N SER A 319 -8.31 14.45 12.77
CA SER A 319 -8.10 14.15 11.36
C SER A 319 -7.00 13.11 11.09
N TYR A 320 -6.13 12.83 12.05
CA TYR A 320 -5.08 11.81 11.96
C TYR A 320 -5.46 10.48 12.60
N ILE A 321 -6.54 10.43 13.40
CA ILE A 321 -6.99 9.18 14.05
C ILE A 321 -7.50 8.21 12.97
N ARG A 322 -6.98 6.98 12.99
CA ARG A 322 -7.33 5.89 12.06
C ARG A 322 -7.74 4.60 12.74
N GLY A 323 -7.61 4.53 14.07
CA GLY A 323 -7.83 3.32 14.85
C GLY A 323 -7.95 3.60 16.35
N GLY A 324 -8.22 2.55 17.11
CA GLY A 324 -8.27 2.58 18.57
C GLY A 324 -9.61 2.12 19.17
N ARG A 325 -9.58 1.68 20.42
CA ARG A 325 -10.75 1.16 21.16
C ARG A 325 -11.83 2.22 21.40
N LYS A 326 -11.45 3.50 21.45
CA LYS A 326 -12.36 4.63 21.69
C LYS A 326 -12.85 5.29 20.40
N MET A 327 -12.53 4.75 19.22
CA MET A 327 -13.24 5.15 18.00
C MET A 327 -14.63 4.53 18.00
N ILE A 328 -15.65 5.35 18.23
CA ILE A 328 -17.04 4.97 17.95
C ILE A 328 -17.17 4.93 16.43
N ILE A 329 -17.48 3.74 15.89
CA ILE A 329 -17.79 3.52 14.47
C ILE A 329 -19.14 4.16 14.14
#